data_AF-A0A352WV86-F1
#
_entry.id   AF-A0A352WV86-F1
#
_cell.length_a   1.000
_cell.length_b   1.000
_cell.length_c   1.000
_cell.angle_alpha   90.00
_cell.angle_beta   90.00
_cell.angle_gamma   90.00
#
_symmetry.space_group_name_H-M   'P 1'
#
loop_
_entity.id
_entity.type
_entity.pdbx_description
1 polymer ?
#
loop_
_entity_poly.entity_id
_entity_poly.type
_entity_poly.pdbx_seq_one_letter_code
_entity_poly.pdbx_strand_id
1 'polypeptide(L)'
;LGAVGGPKWEGLPGHMRPEKALLGIRKKLGLYANIRPAKLFPSLASSSPLRPDLVEQGLDFIVVRELTGGIYYGERGRRESNGIPQAFDTKQYGMDEIERIGTVAFNLAMKRRKKLVSVDKANVLETSRLWREGVHRLS
;
A
#
# COMPACT_ATOMS: atom_id res chain seq x y z
N LEU A 1 -7.43 0.66 -16.24
CA LEU A 1 -7.91 1.97 -15.72
C LEU A 1 -6.87 3.02 -16.06
N GLY A 2 -7.26 4.16 -16.64
CA GLY A 2 -6.36 5.29 -16.91
C GLY A 2 -6.09 6.13 -15.66
N ALA A 3 -6.80 7.25 -15.51
CA ALA A 3 -6.69 8.14 -14.35
C ALA A 3 -8.08 8.46 -13.74
N VAL A 4 -8.09 8.91 -12.47
CA VAL A 4 -9.28 9.42 -11.77
C VAL A 4 -8.90 10.68 -10.99
N GLY A 5 -9.82 11.64 -10.87
CA GLY A 5 -9.64 12.88 -10.12
C GLY A 5 -9.44 14.13 -11.01
N GLY A 6 -9.56 15.31 -10.40
CA GLY A 6 -9.36 16.61 -11.06
C GLY A 6 -10.07 17.78 -10.35
N PRO A 7 -9.68 19.04 -10.64
CA PRO A 7 -10.17 20.22 -9.89
C PRO A 7 -11.69 20.38 -9.89
N LYS A 8 -12.36 19.91 -10.94
CA LYS A 8 -13.83 19.95 -11.08
C LYS A 8 -14.58 19.32 -9.90
N TRP A 9 -13.98 18.37 -9.19
CA TRP A 9 -14.65 17.59 -8.13
C TRP A 9 -14.14 17.88 -6.71
N GLU A 10 -13.24 18.84 -6.52
CA GLU A 10 -12.63 19.11 -5.20
C GLU A 10 -13.63 19.61 -4.15
N GLY A 11 -14.61 20.42 -4.57
CA GLY A 11 -15.67 20.94 -3.70
C GLY A 11 -16.71 19.89 -3.27
N LEU A 12 -16.67 18.67 -3.82
CA LEU A 12 -17.65 17.64 -3.49
C LEU A 12 -17.38 17.00 -2.13
N PRO A 13 -18.45 16.58 -1.41
CA PRO A 13 -18.32 15.73 -0.23
C PRO A 13 -17.46 14.50 -0.54
N GLY A 14 -16.66 14.05 0.44
CA GLY A 14 -15.66 12.99 0.22
C GLY A 14 -16.21 11.67 -0.34
N HIS A 15 -17.49 11.36 -0.10
CA HIS A 15 -18.13 10.15 -0.64
C HIS A 15 -18.54 10.28 -2.12
N MET A 16 -18.61 11.49 -2.66
CA MET A 16 -18.94 11.79 -4.06
C MET A 16 -17.71 12.06 -4.92
N ARG A 17 -16.51 12.08 -4.32
CA ARG A 17 -15.27 12.33 -5.07
C ARG A 17 -14.86 11.11 -5.93
N PRO A 18 -14.27 11.31 -7.13
CA PRO A 18 -13.91 10.22 -8.04
C PRO A 18 -13.03 9.12 -7.43
N GLU A 19 -12.15 9.48 -6.50
CA GLU A 19 -11.24 8.57 -5.82
C GLU A 19 -12.01 7.52 -4.99
N LYS A 20 -13.22 7.86 -4.51
CA LYS A 20 -14.08 6.93 -3.78
C LYS A 20 -14.51 5.77 -4.65
N ALA A 21 -14.80 6.00 -5.93
CA ALA A 21 -15.15 4.95 -6.88
C ALA A 21 -13.97 3.99 -7.10
N LEU A 22 -12.74 4.51 -7.17
CA LEU A 22 -11.54 3.68 -7.32
C LEU A 22 -11.33 2.74 -6.12
N LEU A 23 -11.49 3.24 -4.89
CA LEU A 23 -11.45 2.40 -3.69
C LEU A 23 -12.56 1.35 -3.70
N GLY A 24 -13.76 1.75 -4.14
CA GLY A 24 -14.91 0.85 -4.28
C GLY A 24 -14.64 -0.30 -5.26
N ILE A 25 -14.13 -0.01 -6.46
CA ILE A 25 -13.81 -1.01 -7.48
C ILE A 25 -12.76 -2.00 -6.98
N ARG A 26 -11.68 -1.52 -6.35
CA ARG A 26 -10.61 -2.37 -5.80
C ARG A 26 -11.17 -3.38 -4.80
N LYS A 27 -12.00 -2.91 -3.87
CA LYS A 27 -12.61 -3.78 -2.84
C LYS A 27 -13.63 -4.74 -3.44
N LYS A 28 -14.53 -4.27 -4.31
CA LYS A 28 -15.57 -5.11 -4.93
C LYS A 28 -15.00 -6.22 -5.81
N LEU A 29 -13.89 -5.96 -6.50
CA LEU A 29 -13.23 -6.95 -7.35
C LEU A 29 -12.20 -7.80 -6.59
N GLY A 30 -12.04 -7.61 -5.28
CA GLY A 30 -11.07 -8.36 -4.48
C GLY A 30 -9.60 -8.15 -4.91
N LEU A 31 -9.28 -6.98 -5.47
CA LEU A 31 -7.94 -6.68 -6.00
C LEU A 31 -6.97 -6.29 -4.87
N TYR A 32 -6.62 -7.26 -4.01
CA TYR A 32 -5.83 -7.04 -2.81
C TYR A 32 -4.34 -6.82 -3.07
N ALA A 33 -3.78 -7.40 -4.14
CA ALA A 33 -2.36 -7.30 -4.46
C ALA A 33 -2.07 -6.17 -5.45
N ASN A 34 -1.46 -5.09 -4.97
CA ASN A 34 -0.95 -4.03 -5.83
C ASN A 34 0.53 -4.21 -6.10
N ILE A 35 0.88 -4.53 -7.34
CA ILE A 35 2.25 -4.78 -7.79
C ILE A 35 2.75 -3.54 -8.55
N ARG A 36 3.84 -2.92 -8.06
CA ARG A 36 4.45 -1.74 -8.68
C ARG A 36 5.95 -1.96 -8.91
N PRO A 37 6.34 -2.41 -10.12
CA PRO A 37 7.75 -2.45 -10.50
C PRO A 37 8.32 -1.02 -10.60
N ALA A 38 9.48 -0.81 -10.00
CA ALA A 38 10.28 0.40 -10.12
C ALA A 38 11.61 -0.01 -10.75
N LYS A 39 11.77 0.33 -12.04
CA LYS A 39 12.96 0.02 -12.83
C LYS A 39 13.48 1.29 -13.48
N LEU A 40 14.78 1.53 -13.35
CA LEU A 40 15.45 2.60 -14.09
C LEU A 40 15.86 2.08 -15.47
N PHE A 41 15.41 2.78 -16.51
CA PHE A 41 15.85 2.51 -17.87
C PHE A 41 17.11 3.34 -18.16
N PRO A 42 18.17 2.75 -18.75
CA PRO A 42 19.40 3.49 -19.04
C PRO A 42 19.19 4.78 -19.83
N SER A 43 18.27 4.77 -20.81
CA SER A 43 17.92 5.94 -21.61
C SER A 43 17.25 7.07 -20.83
N LEU A 44 16.73 6.79 -19.63
CA LEU A 44 16.06 7.74 -18.75
C LEU A 44 16.87 8.04 -17.48
N ALA A 45 18.11 7.56 -17.38
CA ALA A 45 18.95 7.71 -16.20
C ALA A 45 19.13 9.19 -15.79
N SER A 46 19.30 10.08 -16.77
CA SER A 46 19.46 11.53 -16.55
C SER A 46 18.22 12.22 -15.99
N SER A 47 17.04 11.59 -16.06
CA SER A 47 15.80 12.11 -15.47
C SER A 47 15.63 11.75 -14.00
N SER A 48 16.50 10.90 -13.45
CA SER A 48 16.46 10.51 -12.04
C SER A 48 16.93 11.68 -11.17
N PRO A 49 16.22 12.02 -10.07
CA PRO A 49 16.66 13.06 -9.14
C PRO A 49 17.78 12.60 -8.19
N LEU A 50 18.18 11.33 -8.26
CA LEU A 50 19.22 10.76 -7.40
C LEU A 50 20.62 11.12 -7.92
N ARG A 51 21.60 11.05 -7.02
CA ARG A 51 23.00 11.28 -7.37
C ARG A 51 23.48 10.27 -8.45
N PRO A 52 24.30 10.68 -9.42
CA PRO A 52 24.69 9.83 -10.56
C PRO A 52 25.30 8.48 -10.17
N ASP A 53 26.17 8.42 -9.17
CA ASP A 53 26.79 7.18 -8.65
C ASP A 53 25.78 6.16 -8.10
N LEU A 54 24.61 6.62 -7.63
CA LEU A 54 23.50 5.74 -7.21
C LEU A 54 22.68 5.28 -8.41
N VAL A 55 22.50 6.16 -9.39
CA VAL A 55 21.80 5.88 -10.65
C VAL A 55 22.55 4.83 -11.46
N GLU A 56 23.88 4.92 -11.53
CA GLU A 56 24.77 3.99 -12.22
C GLU A 56 24.69 2.56 -11.66
N GLN A 57 24.41 2.40 -10.36
CA GLN A 57 24.17 1.08 -9.75
C GLN A 57 22.86 0.42 -10.22
N GLY A 58 21.99 1.20 -10.86
CA GLY A 58 20.69 0.76 -11.34
C GLY A 58 19.64 0.66 -10.24
N LEU A 59 18.38 0.72 -10.67
CA LEU A 59 17.21 0.54 -9.81
C LEU A 59 16.35 -0.55 -10.42
N ASP A 60 16.10 -1.63 -9.68
CA ASP A 60 15.18 -2.68 -10.11
C ASP A 60 14.60 -3.39 -8.88
N PHE A 61 13.42 -2.97 -8.45
CA PHE A 61 12.68 -3.61 -7.37
C PHE A 61 11.18 -3.54 -7.63
N ILE A 62 10.42 -4.31 -6.86
CA ILE A 62 8.95 -4.34 -6.95
C ILE A 62 8.39 -4.05 -5.58
N VAL A 63 7.47 -3.09 -5.50
CA VAL A 63 6.63 -2.91 -4.30
C VAL A 63 5.40 -3.77 -4.45
N VAL A 64 5.20 -4.69 -3.49
CA VAL A 64 3.97 -5.46 -3.35
C VAL A 64 3.22 -4.87 -2.16
N ARG A 65 2.05 -4.27 -2.42
CA ARG A 65 1.27 -3.54 -1.43
C ARG A 65 -0.12 -4.17 -1.29
N GLU A 66 -0.54 -4.41 -0.04
CA GLU A 66 -1.93 -4.75 0.28
C GLU A 66 -2.84 -3.53 0.00
N LEU A 67 -3.93 -3.76 -0.73
CA LEU A 67 -4.74 -2.71 -1.35
C LEU A 67 -6.23 -2.70 -0.91
N THR A 68 -6.65 -3.64 -0.08
CA THR A 68 -8.08 -3.86 0.28
C THR A 68 -8.38 -3.89 1.77
N GLY A 69 -7.36 -3.85 2.63
CA GLY A 69 -7.44 -3.81 4.09
C GLY A 69 -6.69 -2.62 4.70
N GLY A 70 -6.26 -2.77 5.95
CA GLY A 70 -5.53 -1.74 6.67
C GLY A 70 -6.37 -0.49 6.96
N ILE A 71 -5.69 0.62 7.23
CA ILE A 71 -6.33 1.89 7.63
C ILE A 71 -7.28 2.47 6.56
N TYR A 72 -7.11 2.06 5.31
CA TYR A 72 -7.92 2.55 4.19
C TYR A 72 -9.35 2.00 4.21
N TYR A 73 -9.61 0.89 4.90
CA TYR A 73 -10.93 0.23 4.92
C TYR A 73 -11.43 -0.12 6.32
N GLY A 74 -10.67 0.19 7.36
CA GLY A 74 -11.16 0.13 8.74
C GLY A 74 -12.19 1.23 9.03
N GLU A 75 -12.86 1.05 10.17
CA GLU A 75 -13.81 2.02 10.71
C GLU A 75 -13.16 3.39 10.88
N ARG A 76 -13.94 4.44 10.65
CA ARG A 76 -13.50 5.82 10.85
C ARG A 76 -14.69 6.68 11.23
N GLY A 77 -14.41 7.77 11.92
CA GLY A 77 -15.45 8.69 12.32
C GLY A 77 -14.90 9.97 12.92
N ARG A 78 -15.82 10.89 13.19
CA ARG A 78 -15.59 12.08 13.99
C ARG A 78 -16.56 12.05 15.16
N ARG A 79 -16.11 12.54 16.31
CA ARG A 79 -16.91 12.67 17.52
C ARG A 79 -16.53 13.94 18.25
N GLU A 80 -17.38 14.38 19.17
CA GLU A 80 -17.06 15.48 20.08
C GLU A 80 -16.94 14.91 21.49
N SER A 81 -15.94 15.36 22.23
CA SER A 81 -15.76 15.01 23.64
C SER A 81 -15.42 16.27 24.41
N ASN A 82 -16.25 16.64 25.38
CA ASN A 82 -16.11 17.87 26.18
C ASN A 82 -16.03 19.15 25.32
N GLY A 83 -16.83 19.25 24.25
CA GLY A 83 -16.78 20.39 23.33
C GLY A 83 -15.59 20.38 22.36
N ILE A 84 -14.73 19.35 22.41
CA ILE A 84 -13.52 19.27 21.59
C ILE A 84 -13.75 18.28 20.43
N PRO A 85 -13.57 18.71 19.17
CA PRO A 85 -13.63 17.82 18.02
C PRO A 85 -12.52 16.76 18.04
N GLN A 86 -12.90 15.51 17.84
CA GLN A 86 -12.01 14.36 17.73
C GLN A 86 -12.31 13.58 16.43
N ALA A 87 -11.30 12.90 15.91
CA ALA A 87 -11.43 11.99 14.78
C ALA A 87 -10.64 10.71 15.03
N PHE A 88 -11.05 9.63 14.39
CA PHE A 88 -10.34 8.36 14.45
C PHE A 88 -10.39 7.63 13.10
N ASP A 89 -9.34 6.85 12.85
CA ASP A 89 -9.21 5.91 11.74
C ASP A 89 -8.61 4.61 12.28
N THR A 90 -9.26 3.48 12.01
CA THR A 90 -8.84 2.18 12.52
C THR A 90 -7.97 1.47 11.49
N LYS A 91 -6.74 1.09 11.86
CA LYS A 91 -5.91 0.16 11.10
C LYS A 91 -6.17 -1.26 11.60
N GLN A 92 -6.57 -2.16 10.71
CA GLN A 92 -6.81 -3.57 11.03
C GLN A 92 -6.39 -4.48 9.86
N TYR A 93 -5.97 -5.70 10.20
CA TYR A 93 -5.73 -6.77 9.24
C TYR A 93 -6.14 -8.10 9.86
N GLY A 94 -6.76 -8.97 9.06
CA GLY A 94 -6.87 -10.40 9.34
C GLY A 94 -5.57 -11.14 9.02
N MET A 95 -5.35 -12.30 9.67
CA MET A 95 -4.20 -13.16 9.34
C MET A 95 -4.28 -13.64 7.88
N ASP A 96 -5.47 -14.00 7.41
CA ASP A 96 -5.75 -14.39 6.02
C ASP A 96 -5.37 -13.28 5.02
N GLU A 97 -5.59 -12.01 5.39
CA GLU A 97 -5.23 -10.86 4.55
C GLU A 97 -3.71 -10.67 4.43
N ILE A 98 -2.99 -10.94 5.51
CA ILE A 98 -1.52 -10.87 5.58
C ILE A 98 -0.92 -12.05 4.81
N GLU A 99 -1.43 -13.26 5.03
CA GLU A 99 -0.91 -14.47 4.39
C GLU A 99 -1.09 -14.40 2.86
N ARG A 100 -2.28 -14.01 2.36
CA ARG A 100 -2.52 -13.95 0.91
C ARG A 100 -1.60 -12.95 0.18
N ILE A 101 -1.28 -11.81 0.79
CA ILE A 101 -0.36 -10.82 0.18
C ILE A 101 1.09 -11.26 0.33
N GLY A 102 1.44 -11.89 1.46
CA GLY A 102 2.73 -12.52 1.68
C GLY A 102 3.03 -13.57 0.61
N THR A 103 2.11 -14.50 0.35
CA THR A 103 2.25 -15.53 -0.69
C THR A 103 2.53 -14.92 -2.07
N VAL A 104 1.82 -13.85 -2.44
CA VAL A 104 2.09 -13.12 -3.70
C VAL A 104 3.51 -12.56 -3.71
N ALA A 105 3.96 -11.95 -2.61
CA ALA A 105 5.29 -11.37 -2.51
C ALA A 105 6.41 -12.42 -2.59
N PHE A 106 6.27 -13.55 -1.88
CA PHE A 106 7.20 -14.68 -1.95
C PHE A 106 7.26 -15.28 -3.37
N ASN A 107 6.11 -15.54 -3.99
CA ASN A 107 6.05 -16.06 -5.35
C ASN A 107 6.73 -15.13 -6.37
N LEU A 108 6.57 -13.81 -6.22
CA LEU A 108 7.26 -12.83 -7.06
C LEU A 108 8.76 -12.78 -6.79
N ALA A 109 9.18 -12.85 -5.53
CA ALA A 109 10.59 -12.87 -5.15
C ALA A 109 11.31 -14.11 -5.72
N MET A 110 10.63 -15.27 -5.71
CA MET A 110 11.15 -16.53 -6.26
C MET A 110 11.37 -16.49 -7.77
N LYS A 111 10.56 -15.74 -8.51
CA LYS A 111 10.73 -15.49 -9.95
C LYS A 111 11.78 -14.41 -10.26
N ARG A 112 12.43 -13.87 -9.23
CA ARG A 112 13.43 -12.79 -9.32
C ARG A 112 14.71 -13.21 -8.58
N ARG A 113 15.26 -12.33 -7.75
CA ARG A 113 16.55 -12.53 -7.07
C ARG A 113 16.42 -13.29 -5.74
N LYS A 114 15.26 -13.90 -5.46
CA LYS A 114 14.96 -14.62 -4.20
C LYS A 114 15.25 -13.78 -2.94
N LYS A 115 15.04 -12.47 -3.03
CA LYS A 115 15.18 -11.52 -1.93
C LYS A 115 13.84 -10.83 -1.71
N LEU A 116 13.33 -10.91 -0.48
CA LEU A 116 12.13 -10.23 -0.03
C LEU A 116 12.46 -9.42 1.22
N VAL A 117 11.94 -8.19 1.28
CA VAL A 117 12.01 -7.35 2.47
C VAL A 117 10.58 -7.04 2.90
N SER A 118 10.20 -7.49 4.09
CA SER A 118 8.94 -7.10 4.72
C SER A 118 9.13 -5.78 5.47
N VAL A 119 8.26 -4.80 5.21
CA VAL A 119 8.34 -3.47 5.82
C VAL A 119 7.16 -3.29 6.74
N ASP A 120 7.42 -3.02 8.02
CA ASP A 120 6.41 -2.86 9.05
C ASP A 120 6.84 -1.83 10.12
N LYS A 121 5.98 -1.59 11.12
CA LYS A 121 6.29 -0.79 12.31
C LYS A 121 6.01 -1.59 13.60
N ALA A 122 6.53 -2.82 13.67
CA ALA A 122 6.25 -3.76 14.76
C ALA A 122 6.81 -3.31 16.12
N ASN A 123 7.71 -2.32 16.15
CA ASN A 123 8.18 -1.71 17.38
C ASN A 123 7.12 -0.83 18.09
N VAL A 124 5.98 -0.54 17.43
CA VAL A 124 4.90 0.27 17.99
C VAL A 124 3.53 -0.37 17.80
N LEU A 125 3.22 -0.88 16.60
CA LEU A 125 1.84 -1.23 16.23
C LEU A 125 1.57 -2.74 16.34
N GLU A 126 0.50 -3.13 17.03
CA GLU A 126 0.01 -4.53 17.07
C GLU A 126 -0.28 -5.08 15.67
N THR A 127 -0.92 -4.29 14.81
CA THR A 127 -1.16 -4.69 13.40
C THR A 127 0.12 -5.01 12.65
N SER A 128 1.24 -4.37 13.01
CA SER A 128 2.55 -4.64 12.40
C SER A 128 3.24 -5.85 13.03
N ARG A 129 2.99 -6.17 14.30
CA ARG A 129 3.46 -7.41 14.93
C ARG A 129 2.77 -8.62 14.30
N LEU A 130 1.44 -8.58 14.18
CA LEU A 130 0.66 -9.60 13.48
C LEU A 130 1.11 -9.74 12.02
N TRP A 131 1.37 -8.62 11.33
CA TRP A 131 1.92 -8.63 9.97
C TRP A 131 3.25 -9.39 9.90
N ARG A 132 4.18 -9.07 10.81
CA ARG A 132 5.49 -9.71 10.88
C ARG A 132 5.36 -11.21 11.15
N GLU A 133 4.52 -11.60 12.10
CA GLU A 133 4.22 -13.01 12.39
C GLU A 133 3.68 -13.74 11.16
N GLY A 134 2.65 -13.20 10.51
CA GLY A 134 2.05 -13.80 9.31
C GLY A 134 3.03 -13.96 8.16
N VAL A 135 3.89 -12.96 7.92
CA VAL A 135 4.92 -13.06 6.87
C VAL A 135 6.00 -14.10 7.21
N HIS A 136 6.43 -14.21 8.48
CA HIS A 136 7.42 -15.21 8.88
C HIS A 136 6.89 -16.65 8.86
N ARG A 137 5.59 -16.88 9.00
CA ARG A 137 5.00 -18.22 8.82
C ARG A 137 5.15 -18.75 7.39
N LEU A 138 5.35 -17.87 6.41
CA LEU A 138 5.44 -18.21 5.00
C LEU A 138 6.87 -18.41 4.50
N SER A 139 7.88 -18.06 5.30
CA SER A 139 9.30 -18.20 4.95
C SER A 139 9.82 -19.59 5.26
#